data_AF-A0A351JVU7-F1
#
_entry.id   AF-A0A351JVU7-F1
#
_cell.length_a   1.000
_cell.length_b   1.000
_cell.length_c   1.000
_cell.angle_alpha   90.00
_cell.angle_beta   90.00
_cell.angle_gamma   90.00
#
_symmetry.space_group_name_H-M   'P 1'
#
loop_
_entity.id
_entity.type
_entity.pdbx_description
1 polymer ?
#
loop_
_entity_poly.entity_id
_entity_poly.type
_entity_poly.pdbx_seq_one_letter_code
_entity_poly.pdbx_strand_id
1 'polypeptide(L)'
;MTRFSPDLLTPYHGFAVLVGVAFATTMLWPDSAPEAFAALRRGPFLPQTVAFLLGFLGLQIGGAEHGDGLPSSGRRLARLVGLVALGVGLVLPFLLIHRVEAGLPWARFVLVVGFLTAYGLFWALAGYGAANAIHSDGLRFAVKYGSMLAVAFLPLLRGLPVSPFLTVSGLWTGAIAGWWGLLLYGAADAGAVGAWLLWTHKRSSRR
;
A
#
# COMPACT_ATOMS: atom_id res chain seq x y z
N MET A 1 -24.43 -10.36 3.35
CA MET A 1 -23.61 -10.30 2.14
C MET A 1 -23.07 -8.89 1.99
N THR A 2 -21.78 -8.69 2.25
CA THR A 2 -21.07 -7.42 2.03
C THR A 2 -21.01 -7.17 0.53
N ARG A 3 -21.78 -6.19 0.02
CA ARG A 3 -21.69 -5.79 -1.39
C ARG A 3 -20.32 -5.19 -1.64
N PHE A 4 -19.62 -5.64 -2.68
CA PHE A 4 -18.40 -4.98 -3.13
C PHE A 4 -18.79 -3.67 -3.81
N SER A 5 -18.16 -2.55 -3.48
CA SER A 5 -18.49 -1.30 -4.18
C SER A 5 -18.12 -1.43 -5.66
N PRO A 6 -19.04 -1.18 -6.60
CA PRO A 6 -18.75 -1.28 -8.03
C PRO A 6 -17.60 -0.35 -8.44
N ASP A 7 -17.43 0.75 -7.72
CA ASP A 7 -16.36 1.75 -7.95
C ASP A 7 -14.96 1.20 -7.68
N LEU A 8 -14.84 0.07 -6.97
CA LEU A 8 -13.55 -0.57 -6.69
C LEU A 8 -13.15 -1.60 -7.74
N LEU A 9 -14.09 -2.11 -8.54
CA LEU A 9 -13.80 -3.22 -9.46
C LEU A 9 -12.74 -2.80 -10.49
N THR A 10 -12.92 -1.66 -11.16
CA THR A 10 -11.95 -1.12 -12.12
C THR A 10 -10.57 -0.85 -11.49
N PRO A 11 -10.46 -0.20 -10.32
CA PRO A 11 -9.20 -0.09 -9.56
C PRO A 11 -8.45 -1.40 -9.34
N TYR A 12 -9.11 -2.46 -8.87
CA TYR A 12 -8.44 -3.73 -8.62
C TYR A 12 -7.97 -4.39 -9.92
N HIS A 13 -8.75 -4.29 -10.99
CA HIS A 13 -8.33 -4.79 -12.32
C HIS A 13 -7.12 -4.01 -12.81
N GLY A 14 -7.16 -2.67 -12.77
CA GLY A 14 -6.03 -1.82 -13.17
C GLY A 14 -4.78 -2.12 -12.35
N PHE A 15 -4.92 -2.28 -11.03
CA PHE A 15 -3.84 -2.67 -10.14
C PHE A 15 -3.23 -4.04 -10.54
N ALA A 16 -4.06 -5.07 -10.70
CA ALA A 16 -3.59 -6.40 -11.07
C ALA A 16 -2.92 -6.42 -12.45
N VAL A 17 -3.48 -5.72 -13.43
CA VAL A 17 -2.90 -5.60 -14.79
C VAL A 17 -1.56 -4.89 -14.75
N LEU A 18 -1.46 -3.74 -14.08
CA LEU A 18 -0.21 -2.98 -14.02
C LEU A 18 0.89 -3.73 -13.26
N VAL A 19 0.53 -4.47 -12.20
CA VAL A 19 1.48 -5.34 -11.51
C VAL A 19 1.89 -6.53 -12.37
N GLY A 20 0.95 -7.13 -13.13
CA GLY A 20 1.25 -8.18 -14.08
C GLY A 20 2.20 -7.71 -15.19
N VAL A 21 2.01 -6.49 -15.70
CA VAL A 21 2.94 -5.84 -16.64
C VAL A 21 4.30 -5.67 -15.99
N ALA A 22 4.38 -5.11 -14.78
CA ALA A 22 5.65 -4.94 -14.06
C ALA A 22 6.37 -6.28 -13.84
N PHE A 23 5.62 -7.33 -13.49
CA PHE A 23 6.13 -8.69 -13.36
C PHE A 23 6.67 -9.22 -14.70
N ALA A 24 5.93 -9.06 -15.80
CA ALA A 24 6.41 -9.44 -17.13
C ALA A 24 7.70 -8.68 -17.49
N THR A 25 7.77 -7.38 -17.21
CA THR A 25 8.97 -6.58 -17.41
C THR A 25 10.16 -7.09 -16.58
N THR A 26 9.92 -7.54 -15.34
CA THR A 26 10.98 -8.17 -14.54
C THR A 26 11.41 -9.52 -15.09
N MET A 27 10.49 -10.37 -15.54
CA MET A 27 10.81 -11.75 -15.94
C MET A 27 11.40 -11.83 -17.34
N LEU A 28 10.94 -11.00 -18.26
CA LEU A 28 11.33 -11.03 -19.68
C LEU A 28 12.55 -10.14 -19.96
N TRP A 29 13.17 -9.54 -18.94
CA TRP A 29 14.31 -8.67 -19.15
C TRP A 29 15.54 -9.48 -19.62
N PRO A 30 16.24 -9.07 -20.70
CA PRO A 30 17.30 -9.89 -21.31
C PRO A 30 18.47 -10.16 -20.36
N ASP A 31 18.99 -11.39 -20.38
CA ASP A 31 20.23 -11.80 -19.69
C ASP A 31 21.45 -10.97 -20.10
N SER A 32 21.49 -10.57 -21.37
CA SER A 32 22.54 -9.75 -21.97
C SER A 32 22.44 -8.25 -21.63
N ALA A 33 21.44 -7.83 -20.85
CA ALA A 33 21.30 -6.43 -20.47
C ALA A 33 22.48 -5.97 -19.59
N PRO A 34 22.90 -4.69 -19.70
CA PRO A 34 23.98 -4.14 -18.87
C PRO A 34 23.73 -4.40 -17.37
N GLU A 35 24.79 -4.66 -16.60
CA GLU A 35 24.69 -4.93 -15.15
C GLU A 35 23.93 -3.86 -14.37
N ALA A 36 23.93 -2.61 -14.86
CA ALA A 36 23.14 -1.51 -14.33
C ALA A 36 21.62 -1.84 -14.23
N PHE A 37 21.13 -2.79 -15.02
CA PHE A 37 19.74 -3.25 -15.02
C PHE A 37 19.53 -4.60 -14.31
N ALA A 38 20.57 -5.23 -13.76
CA ALA A 38 20.43 -6.46 -12.96
C ALA A 38 19.53 -6.26 -11.72
N ALA A 39 19.49 -5.03 -11.21
CA ALA A 39 18.60 -4.62 -10.11
C ALA A 39 17.10 -4.66 -10.48
N LEU A 40 16.73 -4.61 -11.77
CA LEU A 40 15.34 -4.81 -12.20
C LEU A 40 14.91 -6.27 -12.04
N ARG A 41 15.79 -7.22 -12.37
CA ARG A 41 15.49 -8.66 -12.35
C ARG A 41 15.62 -9.30 -10.98
N ARG A 42 16.73 -9.06 -10.29
CA ARG A 42 17.04 -9.69 -9.00
C ARG A 42 16.81 -8.77 -7.80
N GLY A 43 16.47 -7.52 -8.07
CA GLY A 43 16.29 -6.51 -7.06
C GLY A 43 14.81 -6.25 -6.70
N PRO A 44 14.59 -5.19 -5.91
CA PRO A 44 13.30 -4.89 -5.31
C PRO A 44 12.29 -4.23 -6.27
N PHE A 45 12.56 -4.16 -7.57
CA PHE A 45 11.73 -3.39 -8.51
C PHE A 45 10.24 -3.80 -8.50
N LEU A 46 9.95 -5.10 -8.54
CA LEU A 46 8.56 -5.57 -8.49
C LEU A 46 7.85 -5.15 -7.19
N PRO A 47 8.36 -5.49 -5.99
CA PRO A 47 7.69 -5.06 -4.75
C PRO A 47 7.67 -3.53 -4.56
N GLN A 48 8.63 -2.78 -5.12
CA GLN A 48 8.59 -1.31 -5.15
C GLN A 48 7.42 -0.79 -6.00
N THR A 49 7.24 -1.36 -7.18
CA THR A 49 6.12 -1.03 -8.07
C THR A 49 4.79 -1.40 -7.42
N VAL A 50 4.72 -2.57 -6.80
CA VAL A 50 3.54 -3.00 -6.02
C VAL A 50 3.26 -2.02 -4.89
N ALA A 51 4.27 -1.59 -4.11
CA ALA A 51 4.07 -0.62 -3.03
C ALA A 51 3.47 0.69 -3.54
N PHE A 52 4.00 1.22 -4.65
CA PHE A 52 3.51 2.44 -5.26
C PHE A 52 2.05 2.30 -5.73
N LEU A 53 1.76 1.26 -6.51
CA LEU A 53 0.40 1.01 -7.03
C LEU A 53 -0.60 0.69 -5.90
N LEU A 54 -0.14 0.02 -4.85
CA LEU A 54 -0.96 -0.29 -3.67
C LEU A 54 -1.31 0.97 -2.87
N GLY A 55 -0.45 1.99 -2.88
CA GLY A 55 -0.79 3.31 -2.31
C GLY A 55 -1.95 3.98 -3.06
N PHE A 56 -1.97 3.92 -4.40
CA PHE A 56 -3.10 4.41 -5.19
C PHE A 56 -4.38 3.62 -4.92
N LEU A 57 -4.27 2.29 -4.92
CA LEU A 57 -5.41 1.41 -4.63
C LEU A 57 -5.95 1.67 -3.21
N GLY A 58 -5.07 1.81 -2.22
CA GLY A 58 -5.42 2.14 -0.84
C GLY A 58 -6.25 3.43 -0.76
N LEU A 59 -5.77 4.52 -1.37
CA LEU A 59 -6.51 5.79 -1.43
C LEU A 59 -7.92 5.63 -2.03
N GLN A 60 -8.09 4.76 -3.02
CA GLN A 60 -9.38 4.49 -3.66
C GLN A 60 -10.29 3.63 -2.77
N ILE A 61 -9.75 2.57 -2.16
CA ILE A 61 -10.43 1.75 -1.13
C ILE A 61 -11.00 2.65 -0.02
N GLY A 62 -10.18 3.52 0.54
CA GLY A 62 -10.59 4.43 1.61
C GLY A 62 -11.71 5.39 1.18
N GLY A 63 -11.61 5.92 -0.04
CA GLY A 63 -12.64 6.81 -0.60
C GLY A 63 -13.98 6.12 -0.79
N ALA A 64 -13.98 4.91 -1.35
CA ALA A 64 -15.18 4.12 -1.58
C ALA A 64 -15.87 3.71 -0.27
N GLU A 65 -15.09 3.28 0.74
CA GLU A 65 -15.65 2.87 2.05
C GLU A 65 -16.29 4.02 2.84
N HIS A 66 -15.94 5.28 2.54
CA HIS A 66 -16.64 6.44 3.09
C HIS A 66 -18.07 6.55 2.53
N GLY A 67 -18.28 6.27 1.25
CA GLY A 67 -19.58 6.38 0.58
C GLY A 67 -20.61 5.31 1.00
N ASP A 68 -20.15 4.16 1.53
CA ASP A 68 -20.98 2.96 1.75
C ASP A 68 -21.86 2.98 3.02
N GLY A 69 -21.88 4.06 3.82
CA GLY A 69 -22.90 4.28 4.87
C GLY A 69 -22.94 3.26 6.04
N LEU A 70 -21.99 2.34 6.16
CA LEU A 70 -22.00 1.29 7.20
C LEU A 70 -21.93 1.83 8.65
N PRO A 71 -22.75 1.28 9.60
CA PRO A 71 -23.00 1.91 10.90
C PRO A 71 -22.02 1.58 12.04
N SER A 72 -21.11 0.61 11.93
CA SER A 72 -20.15 0.30 13.03
C SER A 72 -18.69 0.41 12.61
N SER A 73 -17.91 1.17 13.41
CA SER A 73 -16.49 1.47 13.16
C SER A 73 -15.64 0.21 13.03
N GLY A 74 -15.89 -0.81 13.86
CA GLY A 74 -15.16 -2.08 13.82
C GLY A 74 -15.38 -2.87 12.53
N ARG A 75 -16.62 -2.91 12.00
CA ARG A 75 -16.91 -3.59 10.73
C ARG A 75 -16.28 -2.85 9.55
N ARG A 76 -16.25 -1.51 9.60
CA ARG A 76 -15.61 -0.70 8.57
C ARG A 76 -14.09 -0.90 8.55
N LEU A 77 -13.45 -0.92 9.71
CA LEU A 77 -12.02 -1.23 9.81
C LEU A 77 -11.72 -2.63 9.28
N ALA A 78 -12.50 -3.64 9.69
CA ALA A 78 -12.34 -5.00 9.19
C ALA A 78 -12.48 -5.09 7.66
N ARG A 79 -13.38 -4.28 7.08
CA ARG A 79 -13.58 -4.20 5.63
C ARG A 79 -12.42 -3.50 4.92
N LEU A 80 -11.90 -2.40 5.45
CA LEU A 80 -10.69 -1.74 4.93
C LEU A 80 -9.50 -2.70 4.92
N VAL A 81 -9.27 -3.41 6.03
CA VAL A 81 -8.22 -4.43 6.14
C VAL A 81 -8.45 -5.55 5.13
N GLY A 82 -9.68 -6.07 5.02
CA GLY A 82 -10.04 -7.12 4.06
C GLY A 82 -9.83 -6.71 2.61
N LEU A 83 -10.15 -5.45 2.25
CA LEU A 83 -9.95 -4.90 0.92
C LEU A 83 -8.45 -4.73 0.59
N VAL A 84 -7.65 -4.22 1.53
CA VAL A 84 -6.19 -4.15 1.34
C VAL A 84 -5.59 -5.54 1.22
N ALA A 85 -6.01 -6.48 2.08
CA ALA A 85 -5.57 -7.88 2.02
C ALA A 85 -5.96 -8.56 0.70
N LEU A 86 -7.14 -8.25 0.14
CA LEU A 86 -7.54 -8.71 -1.18
C LEU A 86 -6.58 -8.18 -2.26
N GLY A 87 -6.20 -6.90 -2.19
CA GLY A 87 -5.24 -6.29 -3.11
C GLY A 87 -3.89 -6.99 -3.06
N VAL A 88 -3.33 -7.17 -1.87
CA VAL A 88 -2.08 -7.92 -1.67
C VAL A 88 -2.22 -9.37 -2.15
N GLY A 89 -3.35 -10.02 -1.86
CA GLY A 89 -3.63 -11.40 -2.26
C GLY A 89 -3.66 -11.61 -3.77
N LEU A 90 -4.23 -10.66 -4.52
CA LEU A 90 -4.29 -10.70 -5.99
C LEU A 90 -2.91 -10.73 -6.64
N VAL A 91 -1.92 -10.09 -6.03
CA VAL A 91 -0.56 -9.99 -6.57
C VAL A 91 0.44 -10.92 -5.89
N LEU A 92 0.00 -11.65 -4.87
CA LEU A 92 0.83 -12.58 -4.12
C LEU A 92 1.46 -13.66 -5.01
N PRO A 93 0.79 -14.25 -6.02
CA PRO A 93 1.42 -15.19 -6.93
C PRO A 93 2.63 -14.61 -7.66
N PHE A 94 2.55 -13.37 -8.16
CA PHE A 94 3.66 -12.70 -8.84
C PHE A 94 4.83 -12.45 -7.89
N LEU A 95 4.53 -11.99 -6.67
CA LEU A 95 5.54 -11.76 -5.64
C LEU A 95 6.25 -13.05 -5.19
N LEU A 96 5.51 -14.15 -5.09
CA LEU A 96 6.05 -15.46 -4.74
C LEU A 96 7.00 -15.99 -5.81
N ILE A 97 6.61 -15.90 -7.09
CA ILE A 97 7.47 -16.30 -8.21
C ILE A 97 8.74 -15.45 -8.22
N HIS A 98 8.60 -14.12 -8.15
CA HIS A 98 9.75 -13.20 -8.11
C HIS A 98 10.69 -13.46 -6.95
N ARG A 99 10.14 -13.84 -5.80
CA ARG A 99 10.92 -14.22 -4.61
C ARG A 99 11.74 -15.48 -4.83
N VAL A 100 11.21 -16.49 -5.52
CA VAL A 100 11.94 -17.71 -5.86
C VAL A 100 13.06 -17.38 -6.85
N GLU A 101 12.75 -16.66 -7.92
CA GLU A 101 13.70 -16.24 -8.95
C GLU A 101 14.86 -15.41 -8.39
N ALA A 102 14.56 -14.51 -7.46
CA ALA A 102 15.58 -13.68 -6.82
C ALA A 102 16.29 -14.35 -5.63
N GLY A 103 15.91 -15.58 -5.25
CA GLY A 103 16.49 -16.29 -4.11
C GLY A 103 16.26 -15.61 -2.75
N LEU A 104 15.17 -14.86 -2.59
CA LEU A 104 14.92 -14.08 -1.38
C LEU A 104 14.49 -14.99 -0.20
N PRO A 105 15.09 -14.87 1.00
CA PRO A 105 14.69 -15.64 2.18
C PRO A 105 13.25 -15.39 2.65
N TRP A 106 12.63 -16.39 3.29
CA TRP A 106 11.23 -16.31 3.76
C TRP A 106 11.00 -15.15 4.73
N ALA A 107 11.91 -14.96 5.68
CA ALA A 107 11.80 -13.88 6.65
C ALA A 107 11.70 -12.51 5.96
N ARG A 108 12.56 -12.23 4.97
CA ARG A 108 12.55 -10.96 4.23
C ARG A 108 11.31 -10.81 3.37
N PHE A 109 10.88 -11.88 2.72
CA PHE A 109 9.65 -11.88 1.95
C PHE A 109 8.42 -11.55 2.81
N VAL A 110 8.29 -12.18 3.98
CA VAL A 110 7.19 -11.91 4.92
C VAL A 110 7.22 -10.46 5.39
N LEU A 111 8.40 -9.89 5.66
CA LEU A 111 8.53 -8.48 6.01
C LEU A 111 8.10 -7.55 4.87
N VAL A 112 8.46 -7.85 3.63
CA VAL A 112 8.00 -7.08 2.46
C VAL A 112 6.48 -7.15 2.33
N VAL A 113 5.88 -8.34 2.43
CA VAL A 113 4.41 -8.50 2.38
C VAL A 113 3.73 -7.79 3.54
N GLY A 114 4.28 -7.88 4.74
CA GLY A 114 3.81 -7.16 5.93
C GLY A 114 3.86 -5.64 5.73
N PHE A 115 4.97 -5.13 5.19
CA PHE A 115 5.10 -3.72 4.83
C PHE A 115 4.08 -3.29 3.78
N LEU A 116 3.91 -4.05 2.69
CA LEU A 116 2.92 -3.75 1.66
C LEU A 116 1.51 -3.65 2.26
N THR A 117 1.17 -4.57 3.15
CA THR A 117 -0.13 -4.57 3.83
C THR A 117 -0.31 -3.33 4.71
N ALA A 118 0.67 -2.99 5.55
CA ALA A 118 0.64 -1.79 6.37
C ALA A 118 0.58 -0.51 5.51
N TYR A 119 1.42 -0.41 4.49
CA TYR A 119 1.46 0.73 3.58
C TYR A 119 0.12 0.93 2.83
N GLY A 120 -0.49 -0.16 2.36
CA GLY A 120 -1.80 -0.13 1.74
C GLY A 120 -2.89 0.31 2.71
N LEU A 121 -2.83 -0.16 3.97
CA LEU A 121 -3.77 0.23 5.02
C LEU A 121 -3.63 1.71 5.40
N PHE A 122 -2.40 2.20 5.54
CA PHE A 122 -2.11 3.61 5.77
C PHE A 122 -2.79 4.51 4.73
N TRP A 123 -2.64 4.18 3.45
CA TRP A 123 -3.28 4.94 2.38
C TRP A 123 -4.79 4.74 2.30
N ALA A 124 -5.31 3.59 2.71
CA ALA A 124 -6.75 3.38 2.85
C ALA A 124 -7.34 4.25 3.97
N LEU A 125 -6.68 4.32 5.12
CA LEU A 125 -7.07 5.20 6.22
C LEU A 125 -6.96 6.68 5.81
N ALA A 126 -5.89 7.07 5.11
CA ALA A 126 -5.70 8.41 4.59
C ALA A 126 -6.78 8.78 3.56
N GLY A 127 -7.10 7.87 2.63
CA GLY A 127 -8.15 8.05 1.64
C GLY A 127 -9.53 8.22 2.26
N TYR A 128 -9.81 7.43 3.31
CA TYR A 128 -11.03 7.54 4.11
C TYR A 128 -11.08 8.86 4.89
N GLY A 129 -9.99 9.26 5.53
CA GLY A 129 -9.87 10.53 6.26
C GLY A 129 -10.05 11.74 5.35
N ALA A 130 -9.41 11.75 4.18
CA ALA A 130 -9.54 12.82 3.19
C ALA A 130 -10.98 12.95 2.66
N ALA A 131 -11.67 11.83 2.45
CA ALA A 131 -13.08 11.84 2.06
C ALA A 131 -13.99 12.46 3.13
N ASN A 132 -13.71 12.22 4.42
CA ASN A 132 -14.45 12.84 5.53
C ASN A 132 -14.12 14.33 5.72
N ALA A 133 -12.87 14.74 5.50
CA ALA A 133 -12.39 16.07 5.88
C ALA A 133 -12.55 17.13 4.76
N ILE A 134 -12.43 16.73 3.50
CA ILE A 134 -12.34 17.66 2.36
C ILE A 134 -13.58 17.50 1.49
N HIS A 135 -14.40 18.55 1.43
CA HIS A 135 -15.67 18.54 0.68
C HIS A 135 -15.52 18.88 -0.81
N SER A 136 -14.45 19.58 -1.18
CA SER A 136 -14.15 19.89 -2.60
C SER A 136 -13.48 18.71 -3.28
N ASP A 137 -14.07 18.20 -4.37
CA ASP A 137 -13.53 17.07 -5.11
C ASP A 137 -12.14 17.34 -5.71
N GLY A 138 -11.93 18.55 -6.25
CA GLY A 138 -10.64 18.96 -6.80
C GLY A 138 -9.55 19.04 -5.73
N LEU A 139 -9.85 19.64 -4.57
CA LEU A 139 -8.91 19.69 -3.45
C LEU A 139 -8.65 18.30 -2.87
N ARG A 140 -9.67 17.46 -2.77
CA ARG A 140 -9.55 16.08 -2.30
C ARG A 140 -8.65 15.26 -3.23
N PHE A 141 -8.81 15.40 -4.54
CA PHE A 141 -7.94 14.77 -5.53
C PHE A 141 -6.48 15.22 -5.35
N ALA A 142 -6.25 16.54 -5.32
CA ALA A 142 -4.91 17.12 -5.19
C ALA A 142 -4.23 16.68 -3.88
N VAL A 143 -4.95 16.68 -2.76
CA VAL A 143 -4.40 16.25 -1.45
C VAL A 143 -4.10 14.75 -1.46
N LYS A 144 -5.03 13.89 -1.91
CA LYS A 144 -4.84 12.44 -1.90
C LYS A 144 -3.61 12.02 -2.70
N TYR A 145 -3.57 12.40 -3.97
CA TYR A 145 -2.50 11.97 -4.86
C TYR A 145 -1.23 12.81 -4.70
N GLY A 146 -1.35 14.11 -4.43
CA GLY A 146 -0.19 14.97 -4.16
C GLY A 146 0.56 14.56 -2.90
N SER A 147 -0.14 14.24 -1.80
CA SER A 147 0.52 13.73 -0.59
C SER A 147 1.17 12.37 -0.80
N MET A 148 0.53 11.49 -1.57
CA MET A 148 1.11 10.18 -1.90
C MET A 148 2.37 10.28 -2.74
N LEU A 149 2.38 11.13 -3.77
CA LEU A 149 3.58 11.44 -4.55
C LEU A 149 4.65 12.09 -3.66
N ALA A 150 4.27 13.03 -2.79
CA ALA A 150 5.20 13.68 -1.88
C ALA A 150 5.89 12.68 -0.94
N VAL A 151 5.12 11.80 -0.29
CA VAL A 151 5.64 10.74 0.60
C VAL A 151 6.46 9.70 -0.17
N ALA A 152 6.08 9.40 -1.42
CA ALA A 152 6.81 8.43 -2.24
C ALA A 152 8.18 8.97 -2.68
N PHE A 153 8.23 10.21 -3.18
CA PHE A 153 9.38 10.74 -3.90
C PHE A 153 10.22 11.77 -3.12
N LEU A 154 9.64 12.64 -2.29
CA LEU A 154 10.45 13.65 -1.59
C LEU A 154 11.45 13.03 -0.60
N PRO A 155 11.07 12.01 0.22
CA PRO A 155 12.02 11.32 1.08
C PRO A 155 13.07 10.54 0.27
N LEU A 156 12.71 10.06 -0.93
CA LEU A 156 13.64 9.36 -1.83
C LEU A 156 14.81 10.26 -2.23
N LEU A 157 14.55 11.54 -2.55
CA LEU A 157 15.58 12.53 -2.89
C LEU A 157 16.57 12.80 -1.74
N ARG A 158 16.21 12.46 -0.51
CA ARG A 158 17.01 12.66 0.70
C ARG A 158 17.48 11.35 1.33
N GLY A 159 17.24 10.19 0.70
CA GLY A 159 17.63 8.89 1.25
C GLY A 159 16.88 8.49 2.52
N LEU A 160 15.72 9.09 2.79
CA LEU A 160 15.00 8.90 4.05
C LEU A 160 14.11 7.64 4.01
N PRO A 161 14.09 6.82 5.07
CA PRO A 161 13.37 5.53 5.13
C PRO A 161 11.84 5.66 5.15
N VAL A 162 11.31 6.88 5.04
CA VAL A 162 9.88 7.18 4.85
C VAL A 162 9.41 6.81 3.44
N SER A 163 10.30 6.87 2.44
CA SER A 163 9.93 6.49 1.08
C SER A 163 9.66 4.98 0.99
N PRO A 164 8.52 4.55 0.45
CA PRO A 164 8.20 3.13 0.28
C PRO A 164 9.25 2.42 -0.58
N PHE A 165 9.88 3.13 -1.52
CA PHE A 165 10.92 2.56 -2.38
C PHE A 165 12.17 2.17 -1.58
N LEU A 166 12.59 3.05 -0.67
CA LEU A 166 13.74 2.81 0.21
C LEU A 166 13.42 1.80 1.30
N THR A 167 12.20 1.82 1.84
CA THR A 167 11.76 0.82 2.82
C THR A 167 11.78 -0.58 2.21
N VAL A 168 11.16 -0.76 1.02
CA VAL A 168 11.14 -2.05 0.33
C VAL A 168 12.56 -2.50 -0.02
N SER A 169 13.41 -1.62 -0.55
CA SER A 169 14.83 -1.93 -0.80
C SER A 169 15.56 -2.37 0.46
N GLY A 170 15.32 -1.69 1.57
CA GLY A 170 15.93 -2.01 2.85
C GLY A 170 15.48 -3.37 3.36
N LEU A 171 14.18 -3.67 3.32
CA LEU A 171 13.63 -4.97 3.73
C LEU A 171 14.11 -6.11 2.82
N TRP A 172 14.23 -5.85 1.52
CA TRP A 172 14.74 -6.79 0.52
C TRP A 172 16.22 -7.15 0.78
N THR A 173 17.05 -6.15 1.04
CA THR A 173 18.48 -6.33 1.30
C THR A 173 18.81 -6.70 2.75
N GLY A 174 17.85 -6.53 3.68
CA GLY A 174 18.04 -6.74 5.11
C GLY A 174 18.67 -5.55 5.84
N ALA A 175 18.69 -4.36 5.24
CA ALA A 175 19.23 -3.15 5.84
C ALA A 175 18.30 -2.58 6.95
N ILE A 176 18.91 -1.99 7.98
CA ILE A 176 18.22 -1.36 9.13
C ILE A 176 17.19 -0.31 8.66
N ALA A 177 17.50 0.44 7.60
CA ALA A 177 16.59 1.44 7.04
C ALA A 177 15.21 0.87 6.65
N GLY A 178 15.13 -0.40 6.23
CA GLY A 178 13.87 -1.06 5.90
C GLY A 178 12.97 -1.28 7.13
N TRP A 179 13.56 -1.54 8.29
CA TRP A 179 12.82 -1.72 9.53
C TRP A 179 12.18 -0.43 10.01
N TRP A 180 12.85 0.71 9.81
CA TRP A 180 12.29 2.00 10.22
C TRP A 180 11.02 2.36 9.46
N GLY A 181 10.98 2.12 8.16
CA GLY A 181 9.76 2.35 7.39
C GLY A 181 8.63 1.43 7.87
N LEU A 182 8.89 0.13 8.05
CA LEU A 182 7.87 -0.80 8.56
C LEU A 182 7.29 -0.35 9.91
N LEU A 183 8.15 0.03 10.86
CA LEU A 183 7.73 0.53 12.16
C LEU A 183 6.95 1.84 12.05
N LEU A 184 7.39 2.76 11.18
CA LEU A 184 6.73 4.04 10.97
C LEU A 184 5.28 3.86 10.48
N TYR A 185 5.08 3.09 9.41
CA TYR A 185 3.74 2.89 8.85
C TYR A 185 2.86 2.05 9.77
N GLY A 186 3.42 1.01 10.41
CA GLY A 186 2.68 0.23 11.41
C GLY A 186 2.25 1.05 12.62
N ALA A 187 3.12 1.93 13.13
CA ALA A 187 2.78 2.83 14.23
C ALA A 187 1.78 3.90 13.81
N ALA A 188 1.89 4.44 12.60
CA ALA A 188 0.95 5.40 12.04
C ALA A 188 -0.45 4.79 11.91
N ASP A 189 -0.55 3.55 11.42
CA ASP A 189 -1.81 2.81 11.33
C ASP A 189 -2.41 2.55 12.70
N ALA A 190 -1.62 2.04 13.65
CA ALA A 190 -2.07 1.79 15.01
C ALA A 190 -2.58 3.08 15.69
N GLY A 191 -1.87 4.20 15.50
CA GLY A 191 -2.27 5.51 15.99
C GLY A 191 -3.56 6.02 15.35
N ALA A 192 -3.68 5.91 14.03
CA ALA A 192 -4.88 6.34 13.28
C ALA A 192 -6.11 5.51 13.66
N VAL A 193 -5.96 4.19 13.75
CA VAL A 193 -7.01 3.27 14.21
C VAL A 193 -7.39 3.58 15.66
N GLY A 194 -6.41 3.76 16.55
CA GLY A 194 -6.64 4.09 17.96
C GLY A 194 -7.41 5.41 18.12
N ALA A 195 -6.98 6.46 17.42
CA ALA A 195 -7.65 7.77 17.42
C ALA A 195 -9.08 7.68 16.88
N TRP A 196 -9.30 6.92 15.80
CA TRP A 196 -10.62 6.70 15.23
C TRP A 196 -11.55 5.96 16.19
N LEU A 197 -11.09 4.86 16.80
CA LEU A 197 -11.87 4.10 17.77
C LEU A 197 -12.25 4.97 18.98
N LEU A 198 -11.29 5.70 19.55
CA LEU A 198 -11.52 6.64 20.67
C LEU A 198 -12.56 7.71 20.33
N TRP A 199 -12.49 8.29 19.13
CA TRP A 199 -13.46 9.28 18.68
C TRP A 199 -14.87 8.70 18.56
N THR A 200 -14.99 7.48 18.03
CA THR A 200 -16.29 6.82 17.89
C THR A 200 -16.89 6.42 19.23
N HIS A 201 -16.07 6.03 20.19
CA HIS A 201 -16.49 5.68 21.55
C HIS A 201 -16.95 6.90 22.37
N LYS A 202 -16.32 8.06 22.18
CA LYS A 202 -16.76 9.34 22.79
C LYS A 202 -18.09 9.85 22.23
N ARG A 203 -18.44 9.49 20.99
CA ARG A 203 -19.73 9.88 20.36
C ARG A 203 -20.89 9.00 20.82
N SER A 204 -20.66 7.72 21.11
CA SER A 204 -21.70 6.84 21.65
C SER A 204 -22.05 7.16 23.10
N SER A 205 -21.12 7.67 23.91
CA SER A 205 -21.36 8.04 25.31
C SER A 205 -22.03 9.42 25.51
N ARG A 206 -22.24 10.19 24.43
CA ARG A 206 -22.89 11.52 24.46
C ARG A 206 -24.31 11.50 23.86
N ARG A 207 -24.80 10.34 23.44
CA ARG A 207 -26.18 10.10 23.01
C ARG A 207 -26.88 9.29 24.08
#